data_AF-A0A2S5M6I0-F1
#
_entry.id   AF-A0A2S5M6I0-F1
#
_cell.length_a   1.000
_cell.length_b   1.000
_cell.length_c   1.000
_cell.angle_alpha   90.00
_cell.angle_beta   90.00
_cell.angle_gamma   90.00
#
_symmetry.space_group_name_H-M   'P 1'
#
loop_
_entity.id
_entity.type
_entity.pdbx_description
1 polymer ?
#
loop_
_entity_poly.entity_id
_entity_poly.type
_entity_poly.pdbx_seq_one_letter_code
_entity_poly.pdbx_strand_id
1 'polypeptide(L)'
;MRLLGGKVRSSNLSASVSILALSVVAGTIGMPAPALATNGPGFECVQGSSFANSSTLLGVTSYSAGIGGIVVNDAGANAQTIGSTACGPLANANGLGAAAFGGLSIANGVGASAFGGGANAIGNGTTTIGYLSGVASDAANNNNTFIGSGSGISVNGDFNTVNGSLSGIVVTGNNNTVSGAQSGNAVDGDGNSVAGSQSGNGVTGDGNFAGGNATGNGVEGSGNSATGSAAGNVVDGDFNTANGFGSGNAVDGDLNTASGSLSGNAVTGSG
;
A
#
# COMPACT_ATOMS: atom_id res chain seq x y z
N MET A 1 -56.38 -45.48 -7.08
CA MET A 1 -55.43 -45.28 -5.97
C MET A 1 -54.03 -45.14 -6.56
N ARG A 2 -53.37 -44.00 -6.28
CA ARG A 2 -51.95 -43.65 -6.55
C ARG A 2 -51.53 -43.46 -8.02
N LEU A 3 -50.60 -42.57 -8.38
CA LEU A 3 -50.21 -41.20 -8.02
C LEU A 3 -49.24 -40.78 -9.16
N LEU A 4 -49.29 -39.54 -9.63
CA LEU A 4 -48.46 -39.00 -10.72
C LEU A 4 -46.95 -39.16 -10.45
N GLY A 5 -46.20 -39.68 -11.44
CA GLY A 5 -44.73 -39.65 -11.48
C GLY A 5 -44.25 -38.93 -12.75
N GLY A 6 -43.73 -37.71 -12.58
CA GLY A 6 -43.35 -36.80 -13.65
C GLY A 6 -42.11 -37.24 -14.45
N LYS A 7 -42.14 -36.85 -15.73
CA LYS A 7 -41.06 -36.87 -16.73
C LYS A 7 -39.79 -36.18 -16.21
N VAL A 8 -38.63 -36.82 -16.34
CA VAL A 8 -37.34 -36.12 -16.46
C VAL A 8 -36.77 -36.45 -17.84
N ARG A 9 -36.77 -35.46 -18.73
CA ARG A 9 -36.03 -35.51 -19.99
C ARG A 9 -34.55 -35.34 -19.63
N SER A 10 -33.70 -36.31 -19.95
CA SER A 10 -32.25 -36.12 -19.94
C SER A 10 -31.88 -35.16 -21.08
N SER A 11 -31.66 -33.90 -20.75
CA SER A 11 -30.88 -33.02 -21.62
C SER A 11 -29.41 -33.36 -21.36
N ASN A 12 -28.75 -33.97 -22.33
CA ASN A 12 -27.29 -34.06 -22.35
C ASN A 12 -26.76 -32.63 -22.52
N LEU A 13 -26.63 -31.90 -21.42
CA LEU A 13 -25.81 -30.71 -21.37
C LEU A 13 -24.36 -31.21 -21.51
N SER A 14 -23.80 -31.07 -22.71
CA SER A 14 -22.36 -31.14 -22.92
C SER A 14 -21.74 -30.01 -22.11
N ALA A 15 -21.51 -30.26 -20.82
CA ALA A 15 -20.64 -29.42 -20.03
C ALA A 15 -19.24 -29.67 -20.58
N SER A 16 -18.79 -28.79 -21.48
CA SER A 16 -17.37 -28.55 -21.68
C SER A 16 -16.82 -28.14 -20.33
N VAL A 17 -16.45 -29.11 -19.51
CA VAL A 17 -15.60 -28.89 -18.35
C VAL A 17 -14.28 -28.42 -18.95
N SER A 18 -14.11 -27.11 -19.08
CA SER A 18 -12.80 -26.51 -19.29
C SER A 18 -12.00 -26.81 -18.02
N ILE A 19 -11.36 -27.98 -18.01
CA ILE A 19 -10.31 -28.26 -17.05
C ILE A 19 -9.20 -27.30 -17.42
N LEU A 20 -9.02 -26.24 -16.61
CA LEU A 20 -7.85 -25.39 -16.68
C LEU A 20 -6.63 -26.31 -16.54
N ALA A 21 -5.92 -26.55 -17.65
CA ALA A 21 -4.73 -27.38 -17.66
C ALA A 21 -3.62 -26.58 -16.96
N LEU A 22 -3.51 -26.78 -15.64
CA LEU A 22 -2.43 -26.24 -14.83
C LEU A 22 -1.16 -27.03 -15.16
N SER A 23 -0.28 -26.46 -16.01
CA SER A 23 1.06 -27.02 -16.20
C SER A 23 1.93 -26.64 -15.00
N VAL A 24 1.95 -27.50 -13.98
CA VAL A 24 2.92 -27.41 -12.89
C VAL A 24 4.27 -27.85 -13.44
N VAL A 25 5.19 -26.90 -13.63
CA VAL A 25 6.60 -27.21 -13.93
C VAL A 25 7.25 -27.62 -12.61
N ALA A 26 7.33 -28.92 -12.35
CA ALA A 26 8.20 -29.45 -11.31
C ALA A 26 9.65 -29.35 -11.83
N GLY A 27 10.42 -28.40 -11.31
CA GLY A 27 11.80 -28.18 -11.72
C GLY A 27 12.68 -29.43 -11.48
N THR A 28 13.26 -29.97 -12.55
CA THR A 28 14.42 -30.87 -12.48
C THR A 28 15.64 -30.12 -13.01
N ILE A 29 16.73 -30.20 -12.24
CA ILE A 29 18.04 -29.65 -12.60
C ILE A 29 18.66 -30.55 -13.68
N GLY A 30 18.86 -30.02 -14.88
CA GLY A 30 19.50 -30.72 -16.01
C GLY A 30 18.54 -30.90 -17.20
N MET A 31 18.68 -30.05 -18.22
CA MET A 31 17.96 -30.15 -19.52
C MET A 31 18.27 -31.52 -20.20
N PRO A 32 17.44 -32.08 -21.12
CA PRO A 32 16.47 -31.41 -22.00
C PRO A 32 15.11 -32.15 -22.20
N ALA A 33 13.99 -31.41 -22.14
CA ALA A 33 12.80 -31.62 -22.99
C ALA A 33 11.73 -30.58 -22.61
N PRO A 34 11.20 -29.79 -23.56
CA PRO A 34 9.99 -29.03 -23.29
C PRO A 34 8.82 -30.02 -23.11
N ALA A 35 8.18 -30.00 -21.94
CA ALA A 35 6.91 -30.71 -21.77
C ALA A 35 5.86 -30.04 -22.66
N LEU A 36 5.64 -30.65 -23.83
CA LEU A 36 4.66 -30.23 -24.82
C LEU A 36 3.26 -30.64 -24.34
N ALA A 37 2.48 -29.67 -23.86
CA ALA A 37 1.03 -29.85 -23.72
C ALA A 37 0.39 -29.75 -25.12
N THR A 38 0.28 -30.87 -25.82
CA THR A 38 -0.55 -30.94 -27.03
C THR A 38 -2.02 -30.93 -26.61
N ASN A 39 -2.82 -29.91 -26.96
CA ASN A 39 -4.28 -30.03 -27.20
C ASN A 39 -4.87 -28.76 -27.86
N GLY A 40 -5.20 -28.86 -29.16
CA GLY A 40 -6.24 -28.08 -29.86
C GLY A 40 -5.91 -26.63 -30.30
N PRO A 41 -6.43 -26.15 -31.45
CA PRO A 41 -6.19 -24.79 -31.92
C PRO A 41 -6.93 -23.79 -31.01
N GLY A 42 -6.16 -22.93 -30.32
CA GLY A 42 -6.69 -21.84 -29.49
C GLY A 42 -6.08 -21.70 -28.09
N PHE A 43 -5.25 -22.65 -27.63
CA PHE A 43 -4.54 -22.56 -26.35
C PHE A 43 -3.05 -22.89 -26.52
N GLU A 44 -2.24 -21.84 -26.71
CA GLU A 44 -0.78 -21.90 -26.59
C GLU A 44 -0.40 -21.60 -25.13
N CYS A 45 -0.18 -22.64 -24.31
CA CYS A 45 0.64 -22.49 -23.11
C CYS A 45 2.10 -22.61 -23.54
N VAL A 46 2.71 -21.48 -23.89
CA VAL A 46 4.14 -21.37 -24.24
C VAL A 46 4.93 -21.00 -22.98
N GLN A 47 6.14 -21.52 -22.88
CA GLN A 47 6.85 -21.79 -21.63
C GLN A 47 7.36 -20.56 -20.89
N GLY A 48 6.90 -20.34 -19.66
CA GLY A 48 7.63 -19.52 -18.68
C GLY A 48 8.90 -20.25 -18.21
N SER A 49 9.98 -19.51 -17.94
CA SER A 49 11.23 -20.07 -17.42
C SER A 49 11.21 -20.10 -15.90
N SER A 50 11.29 -21.30 -15.31
CA SER A 50 11.48 -21.48 -13.87
C SER A 50 12.80 -22.18 -13.59
N PHE A 51 13.57 -21.66 -12.63
CA PHE A 51 14.75 -22.30 -12.06
C PHE A 51 14.49 -22.87 -10.65
N ALA A 52 13.23 -22.84 -10.20
CA ALA A 52 12.83 -23.12 -8.84
C ALA A 52 11.94 -24.35 -8.71
N ASN A 53 12.13 -25.11 -7.63
CA ASN A 53 11.23 -26.21 -7.30
C ASN A 53 9.88 -25.66 -6.75
N SER A 54 8.78 -26.38 -7.01
CA SER A 54 7.43 -26.05 -6.54
C SER A 54 6.86 -24.69 -6.98
N SER A 55 7.25 -24.15 -8.15
CA SER A 55 6.71 -22.88 -8.68
C SER A 55 5.45 -23.07 -9.55
N THR A 56 4.56 -22.07 -9.58
CA THR A 56 3.42 -22.00 -10.51
C THR A 56 3.60 -20.84 -11.48
N LEU A 57 3.64 -21.09 -12.79
CA LEU A 57 3.79 -20.06 -13.83
C LEU A 57 2.60 -20.12 -14.79
N LEU A 58 1.99 -18.96 -15.07
CA LEU A 58 0.89 -18.79 -16.02
C LEU A 58 1.18 -17.60 -16.94
N GLY A 59 1.79 -17.84 -18.10
CA GLY A 59 2.13 -16.81 -19.11
C GLY A 59 3.45 -17.13 -19.84
N VAL A 60 3.58 -16.72 -21.10
CA VAL A 60 4.69 -17.07 -22.01
C VAL A 60 5.99 -16.32 -21.73
N THR A 61 5.94 -15.19 -21.02
CA THR A 61 7.14 -14.45 -20.57
C THR A 61 7.31 -14.42 -19.05
N SER A 62 6.62 -15.29 -18.31
CA SER A 62 6.75 -15.40 -16.84
C SER A 62 8.14 -15.92 -16.42
N TYR A 63 8.75 -15.31 -15.39
CA TYR A 63 10.03 -15.74 -14.83
C TYR A 63 9.96 -15.97 -13.32
N SER A 64 10.39 -17.15 -12.85
CA SER A 64 10.51 -17.48 -11.42
C SER A 64 11.87 -18.08 -11.10
N ALA A 65 12.59 -17.52 -10.12
CA ALA A 65 13.83 -18.08 -9.59
C ALA A 65 13.70 -18.54 -8.13
N GLY A 66 12.58 -18.22 -7.47
CA GLY A 66 12.32 -18.55 -6.08
C GLY A 66 11.56 -19.84 -5.85
N ILE A 67 12.03 -20.69 -4.92
CA ILE A 67 11.31 -21.92 -4.50
C ILE A 67 9.91 -21.54 -4.03
N GLY A 68 8.88 -22.20 -4.56
CA GLY A 68 7.48 -21.91 -4.20
C GLY A 68 6.90 -20.64 -4.84
N GLY A 69 7.59 -20.01 -5.80
CA GLY A 69 7.12 -18.77 -6.40
C GLY A 69 5.88 -18.91 -7.29
N ILE A 70 5.00 -17.92 -7.28
CA ILE A 70 3.79 -17.86 -8.12
C ILE A 70 3.91 -16.69 -9.09
N VAL A 71 3.83 -16.96 -10.40
CA VAL A 71 3.88 -15.95 -11.45
C VAL A 71 2.65 -16.08 -12.34
N VAL A 72 1.91 -14.98 -12.49
CA VAL A 72 0.71 -14.94 -13.34
C VAL A 72 0.77 -13.71 -14.23
N ASN A 73 0.56 -13.90 -15.53
CA ASN A 73 0.53 -12.96 -16.66
C ASN A 73 1.68 -13.16 -17.68
N ASP A 74 1.39 -12.81 -18.93
CA ASP A 74 2.20 -13.01 -20.13
C ASP A 74 3.16 -11.84 -20.47
N ALA A 75 3.32 -10.88 -19.57
CA ALA A 75 4.07 -9.65 -19.87
C ALA A 75 5.20 -9.37 -18.86
N GLY A 76 6.08 -10.35 -18.63
CA GLY A 76 7.35 -10.13 -17.94
C GLY A 76 7.25 -10.03 -16.42
N ALA A 77 6.29 -10.72 -15.81
CA ALA A 77 6.20 -10.81 -14.36
C ALA A 77 7.38 -11.65 -13.79
N ASN A 78 7.93 -11.21 -12.66
CA ASN A 78 9.19 -11.71 -12.10
C ASN A 78 9.09 -11.97 -10.58
N ALA A 79 9.33 -13.21 -10.16
CA ALA A 79 9.40 -13.65 -8.76
C ALA A 79 10.77 -14.29 -8.45
N GLN A 80 11.68 -13.57 -7.80
CA GLN A 80 13.10 -13.97 -7.74
C GLN A 80 13.50 -14.80 -6.53
N THR A 81 12.75 -14.76 -5.43
CA THR A 81 13.16 -15.35 -4.15
C THR A 81 12.12 -16.30 -3.57
N ILE A 82 12.51 -17.09 -2.57
CA ILE A 82 11.66 -18.13 -1.98
C ILE A 82 10.34 -17.52 -1.50
N GLY A 83 9.22 -18.15 -1.88
CA GLY A 83 7.87 -17.72 -1.52
C GLY A 83 7.42 -16.38 -2.14
N SER A 84 8.16 -15.82 -3.09
CA SER A 84 7.75 -14.58 -3.77
C SER A 84 6.62 -14.81 -4.77
N THR A 85 5.70 -13.87 -4.89
CA THR A 85 4.56 -13.93 -5.82
C THR A 85 4.49 -12.67 -6.66
N ALA A 86 4.47 -12.79 -7.98
CA ALA A 86 4.35 -11.69 -8.92
C ALA A 86 3.17 -11.91 -9.89
N CYS A 87 2.20 -11.02 -9.88
CA CYS A 87 0.96 -11.14 -10.65
C CYS A 87 0.64 -9.82 -11.36
N GLY A 88 0.62 -9.83 -12.69
CA GLY A 88 0.35 -8.65 -13.51
C GLY A 88 1.51 -8.31 -14.45
N PRO A 89 1.26 -7.52 -15.52
CA PRO A 89 2.28 -7.19 -16.50
C PRO A 89 3.42 -6.43 -15.83
N LEU A 90 4.65 -6.90 -15.97
CA LEU A 90 5.86 -6.31 -15.39
C LEU A 90 5.83 -6.20 -13.85
N ALA A 91 5.02 -7.02 -13.16
CA ALA A 91 5.05 -7.11 -11.70
C ALA A 91 6.36 -7.76 -11.23
N ASN A 92 6.95 -7.23 -10.17
CA ASN A 92 8.29 -7.61 -9.72
C ASN A 92 8.33 -7.86 -8.21
N ALA A 93 8.50 -9.11 -7.80
CA ALA A 93 8.65 -9.53 -6.40
C ALA A 93 10.06 -10.08 -6.15
N ASN A 94 10.95 -9.21 -5.65
CA ASN A 94 12.35 -9.54 -5.43
C ASN A 94 12.68 -9.86 -3.97
N GLY A 95 11.87 -9.43 -3.01
CA GLY A 95 12.12 -9.72 -1.60
C GLY A 95 11.69 -11.14 -1.21
N LEU A 96 12.41 -11.77 -0.27
CA LEU A 96 12.03 -13.08 0.28
C LEU A 96 10.59 -13.05 0.81
N GLY A 97 9.72 -13.93 0.32
CA GLY A 97 8.31 -13.94 0.68
C GLY A 97 7.50 -12.72 0.21
N ALA A 98 8.03 -11.91 -0.72
CA ALA A 98 7.37 -10.70 -1.18
C ALA A 98 6.22 -10.98 -2.14
N ALA A 99 5.25 -10.07 -2.18
CA ALA A 99 4.05 -10.19 -2.98
C ALA A 99 3.85 -8.92 -3.83
N ALA A 100 3.85 -9.04 -5.15
CA ALA A 100 3.58 -7.95 -6.09
C ALA A 100 2.35 -8.31 -6.96
N PHE A 101 1.28 -7.53 -6.84
CA PHE A 101 0.02 -7.72 -7.56
C PHE A 101 -0.39 -6.42 -8.24
N GLY A 102 -0.54 -6.44 -9.56
CA GLY A 102 -0.84 -5.27 -10.38
C GLY A 102 0.26 -5.00 -11.40
N GLY A 103 -0.11 -4.37 -12.52
CA GLY A 103 0.88 -4.02 -13.54
C GLY A 103 1.93 -3.06 -12.99
N LEU A 104 3.21 -3.30 -13.27
CA LEU A 104 4.34 -2.52 -12.76
C LEU A 104 4.46 -2.49 -11.22
N SER A 105 3.74 -3.35 -10.49
CA SER A 105 3.90 -3.43 -9.03
C SER A 105 5.30 -3.94 -8.65
N ILE A 106 5.88 -3.38 -7.59
CA ILE A 106 7.24 -3.68 -7.15
C ILE A 106 7.21 -4.02 -5.66
N ALA A 107 7.69 -5.21 -5.28
CA ALA A 107 7.88 -5.64 -3.91
C ALA A 107 9.33 -6.14 -3.72
N ASN A 108 10.24 -5.24 -3.36
CA ASN A 108 11.68 -5.55 -3.26
C ASN A 108 12.13 -5.92 -1.83
N GLY A 109 11.44 -5.44 -0.80
CA GLY A 109 11.80 -5.74 0.58
C GLY A 109 11.42 -7.15 1.02
N VAL A 110 12.16 -7.73 1.96
CA VAL A 110 11.79 -9.02 2.60
C VAL A 110 10.41 -8.90 3.24
N GLY A 111 9.50 -9.80 2.90
CA GLY A 111 8.10 -9.76 3.34
C GLY A 111 7.29 -8.57 2.82
N ALA A 112 7.81 -7.81 1.85
CA ALA A 112 7.12 -6.66 1.31
C ALA A 112 5.89 -7.07 0.48
N SER A 113 4.86 -6.25 0.50
CA SER A 113 3.59 -6.50 -0.19
C SER A 113 3.20 -5.27 -0.99
N ALA A 114 3.00 -5.39 -2.30
CA ALA A 114 2.58 -4.34 -3.20
C ALA A 114 1.34 -4.76 -3.98
N PHE A 115 0.22 -4.07 -3.78
CA PHE A 115 -1.07 -4.35 -4.40
C PHE A 115 -1.61 -3.10 -5.11
N GLY A 116 -1.60 -3.10 -6.43
CA GLY A 116 -2.05 -1.97 -7.25
C GLY A 116 -1.11 -1.71 -8.42
N GLY A 117 -1.62 -1.07 -9.47
CA GLY A 117 -0.78 -0.70 -10.61
C GLY A 117 0.31 0.29 -10.19
N GLY A 118 1.58 -0.06 -10.38
CA GLY A 118 2.71 0.76 -9.96
C GLY A 118 2.86 0.95 -8.45
N ALA A 119 2.20 0.13 -7.62
CA ALA A 119 2.44 0.10 -6.17
C ALA A 119 3.89 -0.31 -5.88
N ASN A 120 4.55 0.36 -4.94
CA ASN A 120 6.00 0.25 -4.75
C ASN A 120 6.38 0.02 -3.28
N ALA A 121 6.53 -1.25 -2.89
CA ALA A 121 6.96 -1.71 -1.56
C ALA A 121 8.44 -2.13 -1.57
N ILE A 122 9.36 -1.19 -1.38
CA ILE A 122 10.80 -1.45 -1.55
C ILE A 122 11.57 -1.78 -0.27
N GLY A 123 11.16 -1.27 0.90
CA GLY A 123 11.78 -1.61 2.18
C GLY A 123 11.19 -2.87 2.81
N ASN A 124 11.91 -3.48 3.75
CA ASN A 124 11.49 -4.74 4.38
C ASN A 124 10.19 -4.56 5.17
N GLY A 125 9.30 -5.55 5.13
CA GLY A 125 8.01 -5.52 5.84
C GLY A 125 7.05 -4.43 5.35
N THR A 126 7.39 -3.69 4.28
CA THR A 126 6.55 -2.61 3.78
C THR A 126 5.33 -3.15 3.07
N THR A 127 4.16 -2.60 3.37
CA THR A 127 2.89 -2.92 2.71
C THR A 127 2.38 -1.71 1.94
N THR A 128 2.12 -1.86 0.64
CA THR A 128 1.57 -0.82 -0.23
C THR A 128 0.33 -1.33 -0.93
N ILE A 129 -0.76 -0.57 -0.87
CA ILE A 129 -2.05 -0.92 -1.47
C ILE A 129 -2.60 0.32 -2.15
N GLY A 130 -2.61 0.37 -3.48
CA GLY A 130 -3.12 1.48 -4.27
C GLY A 130 -2.38 1.68 -5.59
N TYR A 131 -3.00 2.42 -6.51
CA TYR A 131 -2.32 2.83 -7.74
C TYR A 131 -1.23 3.86 -7.39
N LEU A 132 0.01 3.61 -7.80
CA LEU A 132 1.18 4.46 -7.53
C LEU A 132 1.42 4.79 -6.04
N SER A 133 1.03 3.93 -5.10
CA SER A 133 1.36 4.12 -3.69
C SER A 133 2.81 3.72 -3.39
N GLY A 134 3.46 4.40 -2.44
CA GLY A 134 4.85 4.10 -2.04
C GLY A 134 5.92 4.49 -3.05
N VAL A 135 5.57 5.20 -4.13
CA VAL A 135 6.55 5.60 -5.15
C VAL A 135 7.54 6.62 -4.60
N ALA A 136 8.77 6.58 -5.09
CA ALA A 136 9.88 7.47 -4.71
C ALA A 136 10.33 7.40 -3.23
N SER A 137 9.82 6.47 -2.42
CA SER A 137 10.41 6.14 -1.12
C SER A 137 11.80 5.50 -1.31
N ASP A 138 12.63 5.44 -0.25
CA ASP A 138 13.94 4.77 -0.24
C ASP A 138 13.82 3.29 0.22
N ALA A 139 14.70 2.42 -0.26
CA ALA A 139 14.73 1.00 0.11
C ALA A 139 15.20 0.78 1.57
N ALA A 140 15.86 1.77 2.18
CA ALA A 140 16.21 1.74 3.59
C ALA A 140 14.99 1.79 4.52
N ASN A 141 13.81 2.18 4.02
CA ASN A 141 12.63 2.53 4.80
C ASN A 141 11.74 1.31 5.06
N ASN A 142 11.86 0.71 6.23
CA ASN A 142 11.24 -0.55 6.61
C ASN A 142 9.91 -0.35 7.36
N ASN A 143 9.09 -1.40 7.33
CA ASN A 143 7.86 -1.54 8.10
C ASN A 143 6.84 -0.42 7.87
N ASN A 144 6.86 0.18 6.68
CA ASN A 144 5.91 1.22 6.31
C ASN A 144 4.60 0.62 5.77
N THR A 145 3.48 1.32 5.95
CA THR A 145 2.17 0.90 5.43
C THR A 145 1.54 2.03 4.64
N PHE A 146 1.33 1.86 3.34
CA PHE A 146 0.71 2.85 2.45
C PHE A 146 -0.57 2.29 1.85
N ILE A 147 -1.70 2.95 2.07
CA ILE A 147 -3.02 2.51 1.59
C ILE A 147 -3.72 3.70 0.92
N GLY A 148 -4.18 3.52 -0.32
CA GLY A 148 -4.81 4.58 -1.12
C GLY A 148 -4.05 4.88 -2.42
N SER A 149 -4.75 5.44 -3.40
CA SER A 149 -4.13 5.85 -4.67
C SER A 149 -3.18 7.03 -4.44
N GLY A 150 -1.92 6.87 -4.82
CA GLY A 150 -0.88 7.89 -4.63
C GLY A 150 -0.60 8.22 -3.16
N SER A 151 -0.82 7.27 -2.24
CA SER A 151 -0.47 7.45 -0.83
C SER A 151 1.02 7.17 -0.59
N GLY A 152 1.61 7.83 0.40
CA GLY A 152 2.98 7.55 0.84
C GLY A 152 4.00 7.77 -0.28
N ILE A 153 3.88 8.87 -1.03
CA ILE A 153 4.90 9.26 -2.00
C ILE A 153 6.10 9.76 -1.20
N SER A 154 7.32 9.43 -1.61
CA SER A 154 8.56 9.96 -1.01
C SER A 154 8.61 9.89 0.53
N VAL A 155 8.37 8.70 1.10
CA VAL A 155 8.50 8.48 2.54
C VAL A 155 9.94 8.12 2.87
N ASN A 156 10.55 8.80 3.85
CA ASN A 156 11.89 8.59 4.37
C ASN A 156 11.88 8.29 5.87
N GLY A 157 12.21 7.07 6.27
CA GLY A 157 12.11 6.58 7.65
C GLY A 157 11.23 5.34 7.80
N ASP A 158 11.24 4.78 9.01
CA ASP A 158 10.64 3.49 9.32
C ASP A 158 9.29 3.63 10.05
N PHE A 159 8.46 2.59 9.98
CA PHE A 159 7.20 2.47 10.73
C PHE A 159 6.16 3.56 10.47
N ASN A 160 6.22 4.22 9.31
CA ASN A 160 5.23 5.20 8.90
C ASN A 160 3.97 4.52 8.34
N THR A 161 2.80 5.01 8.72
CA THR A 161 1.50 4.56 8.22
C THR A 161 0.82 5.69 7.48
N VAL A 162 0.53 5.53 6.19
CA VAL A 162 -0.16 6.50 5.35
C VAL A 162 -1.41 5.86 4.76
N ASN A 163 -2.58 6.39 5.06
CA ASN A 163 -3.87 5.86 4.62
C ASN A 163 -4.75 6.97 4.04
N GLY A 164 -4.95 6.98 2.73
CA GLY A 164 -5.82 7.94 2.04
C GLY A 164 -5.35 8.21 0.61
N SER A 165 -6.26 8.63 -0.26
CA SER A 165 -5.85 9.03 -1.60
C SER A 165 -5.03 10.32 -1.54
N LEU A 166 -3.87 10.32 -2.19
CA LEU A 166 -2.96 11.47 -2.26
C LEU A 166 -2.56 12.02 -0.88
N SER A 167 -2.45 11.17 0.14
CA SER A 167 -1.96 11.55 1.46
C SER A 167 -0.50 11.15 1.66
N GLY A 168 0.19 11.84 2.57
CA GLY A 168 1.59 11.54 2.87
C GLY A 168 2.50 11.64 1.64
N ILE A 169 2.47 12.78 0.93
CA ILE A 169 3.29 13.02 -0.28
C ILE A 169 4.78 13.21 0.04
N VAL A 170 5.08 13.71 1.24
CA VAL A 170 6.43 13.76 1.80
C VAL A 170 6.28 13.49 3.29
N VAL A 171 6.84 12.36 3.75
CA VAL A 171 6.86 11.99 5.17
C VAL A 171 8.30 11.65 5.53
N THR A 172 8.92 12.43 6.41
CA THR A 172 10.29 12.23 6.88
C THR A 172 10.27 11.95 8.39
N GLY A 173 11.07 10.98 8.83
CA GLY A 173 11.11 10.51 10.21
C GLY A 173 10.37 9.19 10.39
N ASN A 174 10.26 8.76 11.65
CA ASN A 174 9.77 7.43 12.02
C ASN A 174 8.43 7.51 12.75
N ASN A 175 7.66 6.42 12.67
CA ASN A 175 6.41 6.25 13.43
C ASN A 175 5.35 7.33 13.15
N ASN A 176 5.37 7.98 11.97
CA ASN A 176 4.34 8.94 11.61
C ASN A 176 3.09 8.23 11.09
N THR A 177 1.92 8.69 11.52
CA THR A 177 0.62 8.21 11.05
C THR A 177 -0.09 9.33 10.30
N VAL A 178 -0.45 9.09 9.05
CA VAL A 178 -1.23 10.00 8.21
C VAL A 178 -2.47 9.28 7.73
N SER A 179 -3.65 9.83 8.00
CA SER A 179 -4.93 9.24 7.65
C SER A 179 -5.87 10.30 7.08
N GLY A 180 -6.55 10.01 5.97
CA GLY A 180 -7.46 10.94 5.28
C GLY A 180 -7.02 11.26 3.85
N ALA A 181 -7.96 11.67 3.01
CA ALA A 181 -7.63 12.09 1.65
C ALA A 181 -6.91 13.45 1.67
N GLN A 182 -5.82 13.57 0.91
CA GLN A 182 -5.03 14.81 0.79
C GLN A 182 -4.53 15.36 2.13
N SER A 183 -4.30 14.48 3.11
CA SER A 183 -3.79 14.86 4.43
C SER A 183 -2.30 14.57 4.56
N GLY A 184 -1.64 15.27 5.49
CA GLY A 184 -0.24 14.98 5.83
C GLY A 184 0.72 15.11 4.66
N ASN A 185 0.51 16.05 3.73
CA ASN A 185 1.34 16.13 2.51
C ASN A 185 2.78 16.62 2.76
N ALA A 186 3.07 17.11 3.97
CA ALA A 186 4.40 17.38 4.47
C ALA A 186 4.40 17.09 5.97
N VAL A 187 5.00 15.98 6.37
CA VAL A 187 5.19 15.59 7.77
C VAL A 187 6.69 15.34 7.99
N ASP A 188 7.30 16.05 8.93
CA ASP A 188 8.73 15.97 9.22
C ASP A 188 8.97 15.85 10.73
N GLY A 189 9.66 14.79 11.16
CA GLY A 189 9.91 14.45 12.56
C GLY A 189 9.34 13.08 12.95
N ASP A 190 9.39 12.75 14.24
CA ASP A 190 9.03 11.43 14.74
C ASP A 190 7.67 11.43 15.47
N GLY A 191 6.87 10.39 15.25
CA GLY A 191 5.66 10.13 16.04
C GLY A 191 4.50 11.11 15.80
N ASN A 192 4.47 11.80 14.67
CA ASN A 192 3.36 12.70 14.33
C ASN A 192 2.12 11.92 13.89
N SER A 193 0.93 12.43 14.21
CA SER A 193 -0.36 11.79 13.90
C SER A 193 -1.32 12.78 13.25
N VAL A 194 -1.59 12.58 11.97
CA VAL A 194 -2.48 13.38 11.14
C VAL A 194 -3.71 12.55 10.78
N ALA A 195 -4.90 13.09 11.03
CA ALA A 195 -6.15 12.42 10.77
C ALA A 195 -7.22 13.34 10.18
N GLY A 196 -7.84 12.91 9.09
CA GLY A 196 -8.98 13.53 8.43
C GLY A 196 -8.62 14.27 7.14
N SER A 197 -9.64 14.58 6.34
CA SER A 197 -9.45 15.08 4.97
C SER A 197 -8.84 16.48 4.96
N GLN A 198 -7.82 16.69 4.12
CA GLN A 198 -7.11 17.97 3.94
C GLN A 198 -6.49 18.53 5.23
N SER A 199 -6.17 17.68 6.21
CA SER A 199 -5.61 18.08 7.49
C SER A 199 -4.12 17.78 7.59
N GLY A 200 -3.42 18.46 8.50
CA GLY A 200 -2.00 18.21 8.78
C GLY A 200 -1.08 18.48 7.60
N ASN A 201 -1.43 19.39 6.68
CA ASN A 201 -0.53 19.75 5.58
C ASN A 201 0.54 20.72 6.11
N GLY A 202 1.67 20.17 6.54
CA GLY A 202 2.75 20.91 7.21
C GLY A 202 2.76 20.64 8.71
N VAL A 203 3.23 19.46 9.11
CA VAL A 203 3.46 19.09 10.51
C VAL A 203 4.95 18.85 10.70
N THR A 204 5.60 19.64 11.54
CA THR A 204 7.05 19.61 11.74
C THR A 204 7.39 19.50 13.23
N GLY A 205 8.35 18.63 13.57
CA GLY A 205 8.76 18.31 14.94
C GLY A 205 8.17 16.99 15.43
N ASP A 206 8.17 16.75 16.75
CA ASP A 206 7.90 15.42 17.30
C ASP A 206 6.57 15.33 18.05
N GLY A 207 5.85 14.23 17.84
CA GLY A 207 4.65 13.91 18.64
C GLY A 207 3.47 14.86 18.44
N ASN A 208 3.36 15.53 17.30
CA ASN A 208 2.26 16.44 17.02
C ASN A 208 1.00 15.69 16.55
N PHE A 209 -0.17 16.25 16.84
CA PHE A 209 -1.47 15.72 16.43
C PHE A 209 -2.28 16.76 15.64
N ALA A 210 -2.76 16.38 14.44
CA ALA A 210 -3.64 17.22 13.62
C ALA A 210 -4.87 16.41 13.16
N GLY A 211 -6.02 16.61 13.82
CA GLY A 211 -7.21 15.78 13.69
C GLY A 211 -8.50 16.54 13.34
N GLY A 212 -9.04 16.37 12.14
CA GLY A 212 -10.31 16.98 11.72
C GLY A 212 -10.44 17.12 10.20
N ASN A 213 -11.34 17.99 9.73
CA ASN A 213 -11.41 18.38 8.32
C ASN A 213 -10.75 19.76 8.14
N ALA A 214 -9.75 19.84 7.27
CA ALA A 214 -8.97 21.06 7.03
C ALA A 214 -8.37 21.66 8.33
N THR A 215 -7.80 20.81 9.17
CA THR A 215 -7.30 21.15 10.52
C THR A 215 -5.77 21.02 10.56
N GLY A 216 -5.07 21.82 11.35
CA GLY A 216 -3.65 21.57 11.60
C GLY A 216 -2.75 21.77 10.39
N ASN A 217 -3.08 22.69 9.47
CA ASN A 217 -2.29 22.93 8.24
C ASN A 217 -1.06 23.83 8.49
N GLY A 218 -0.28 23.49 9.51
CA GLY A 218 0.81 24.29 10.08
C GLY A 218 0.91 24.00 11.57
N VAL A 219 1.54 22.88 11.93
CA VAL A 219 1.80 22.51 13.33
C VAL A 219 3.30 22.32 13.48
N GLU A 220 3.96 23.22 14.21
CA GLU A 220 5.42 23.27 14.34
C GLU A 220 5.85 23.22 15.82
N GLY A 221 6.82 22.35 16.13
CA GLY A 221 7.34 22.14 17.48
C GLY A 221 7.01 20.74 17.99
N SER A 222 6.97 20.56 19.32
CA SER A 222 6.79 19.24 19.93
C SER A 222 5.50 19.12 20.73
N GLY A 223 4.77 18.03 20.55
CA GLY A 223 3.61 17.69 21.38
C GLY A 223 2.41 18.63 21.20
N ASN A 224 2.28 19.29 20.05
CA ASN A 224 1.13 20.14 19.76
C ASN A 224 -0.10 19.33 19.34
N SER A 225 -1.29 19.84 19.61
CA SER A 225 -2.56 19.18 19.31
C SER A 225 -3.56 20.14 18.67
N ALA A 226 -3.88 19.93 17.39
CA ALA A 226 -4.89 20.66 16.64
C ALA A 226 -6.08 19.74 16.34
N THR A 227 -7.28 20.09 16.83
CA THR A 227 -8.48 19.25 16.72
C THR A 227 -9.75 20.03 16.41
N GLY A 228 -10.60 19.46 15.55
CA GLY A 228 -11.86 20.07 15.13
C GLY A 228 -11.81 20.67 13.73
N SER A 229 -12.95 20.74 13.03
CA SER A 229 -12.98 21.19 11.63
C SER A 229 -12.49 22.63 11.50
N ALA A 230 -11.58 22.87 10.56
CA ALA A 230 -10.98 24.18 10.28
C ALA A 230 -10.24 24.82 11.48
N ALA A 231 -9.79 24.03 12.44
CA ALA A 231 -9.13 24.49 13.66
C ALA A 231 -7.60 24.39 13.57
N GLY A 232 -6.91 25.12 14.45
CA GLY A 232 -5.49 24.86 14.71
C GLY A 232 -4.60 24.97 13.49
N ASN A 233 -4.90 25.86 12.53
CA ASN A 233 -4.16 25.89 11.26
C ASN A 233 -2.73 26.44 11.38
N VAL A 234 -2.43 27.19 12.44
CA VAL A 234 -1.06 27.61 12.81
C VAL A 234 -0.92 27.37 14.32
N VAL A 235 -0.14 26.38 14.70
CA VAL A 235 0.15 26.01 16.09
C VAL A 235 1.65 25.83 16.22
N ASP A 236 2.33 26.86 16.73
CA ASP A 236 3.78 26.99 16.77
C ASP A 236 4.28 27.03 18.23
N GLY A 237 5.34 26.29 18.53
CA GLY A 237 5.93 26.14 19.86
C GLY A 237 5.69 24.74 20.45
N ASP A 238 5.85 24.56 21.76
CA ASP A 238 5.73 23.23 22.38
C ASP A 238 4.45 23.08 23.24
N PHE A 239 3.83 21.91 23.18
CA PHE A 239 2.70 21.50 24.01
C PHE A 239 1.45 22.41 23.91
N ASN A 240 1.20 22.98 22.74
CA ASN A 240 0.01 23.79 22.50
C ASN A 240 -1.21 22.94 22.15
N THR A 241 -2.40 23.40 22.54
CA THR A 241 -3.68 22.77 22.22
C THR A 241 -4.62 23.76 21.54
N ALA A 242 -5.05 23.44 20.32
CA ALA A 242 -6.11 24.12 19.58
C ALA A 242 -7.29 23.16 19.36
N ASN A 243 -8.44 23.44 19.96
CA ASN A 243 -9.60 22.53 19.91
C ASN A 243 -10.93 23.25 19.65
N GLY A 244 -11.67 22.77 18.66
CA GLY A 244 -13.06 23.19 18.40
C GLY A 244 -13.29 23.61 16.95
N PHE A 245 -14.54 23.84 16.56
CA PHE A 245 -14.84 24.26 15.17
C PHE A 245 -14.25 25.65 14.90
N GLY A 246 -13.31 25.76 13.97
CA GLY A 246 -12.72 27.03 13.54
C GLY A 246 -11.99 27.82 14.62
N SER A 247 -11.48 27.17 15.66
CA SER A 247 -10.78 27.80 16.77
C SER A 247 -9.27 27.62 16.70
N GLY A 248 -8.54 28.39 17.52
CA GLY A 248 -7.10 28.16 17.68
C GLY A 248 -6.29 28.34 16.40
N ASN A 249 -6.74 29.17 15.45
CA ASN A 249 -6.09 29.26 14.14
C ASN A 249 -4.69 29.91 14.15
N ALA A 250 -4.31 30.58 15.23
CA ALA A 250 -2.95 31.03 15.50
C ALA A 250 -2.68 30.88 17.00
N VAL A 251 -1.91 29.86 17.38
CA VAL A 251 -1.46 29.61 18.74
C VAL A 251 0.07 29.58 18.71
N ASP A 252 0.72 30.53 19.39
CA ASP A 252 2.18 30.75 19.34
C ASP A 252 2.78 30.81 20.75
N GLY A 253 3.93 30.15 20.92
CA GLY A 253 4.67 29.98 22.17
C GLY A 253 4.38 28.63 22.83
N ASP A 254 4.64 28.47 24.13
CA ASP A 254 4.57 27.17 24.79
C ASP A 254 3.39 27.04 25.76
N LEU A 255 2.84 25.82 25.86
CA LEU A 255 1.80 25.44 26.81
C LEU A 255 0.49 26.23 26.68
N ASN A 256 0.16 26.70 25.48
CA ASN A 256 -1.07 27.45 25.26
C ASN A 256 -2.28 26.53 25.03
N THR A 257 -3.46 26.98 25.42
CA THR A 257 -4.73 26.28 25.14
C THR A 257 -5.76 27.24 24.55
N ALA A 258 -6.13 27.00 23.30
CA ALA A 258 -7.25 27.63 22.59
C ALA A 258 -8.39 26.63 22.45
N SER A 259 -9.56 26.94 23.02
CA SER A 259 -10.71 26.04 22.99
C SER A 259 -12.05 26.77 22.80
N GLY A 260 -13.00 26.09 22.14
CA GLY A 260 -14.36 26.56 21.86
C GLY A 260 -14.64 26.67 20.36
N SER A 261 -15.86 27.05 19.98
CA SER A 261 -16.20 27.28 18.57
C SER A 261 -15.83 28.71 18.19
N LEU A 262 -15.04 28.88 17.13
CA LEU A 262 -14.60 30.18 16.58
C LEU A 262 -13.84 31.07 17.58
N SER A 263 -13.28 30.49 18.64
CA SER A 263 -12.61 31.19 19.73
C SER A 263 -11.09 30.99 19.70
N GLY A 264 -10.36 31.83 20.43
CA GLY A 264 -8.92 31.66 20.63
C GLY A 264 -8.10 31.68 19.34
N ASN A 265 -8.51 32.45 18.33
CA ASN A 265 -7.85 32.49 17.01
C ASN A 265 -6.51 33.24 16.99
N ALA A 266 -6.11 33.84 18.09
CA ALA A 266 -4.82 34.48 18.28
C ALA A 266 -4.46 34.36 19.76
N VAL A 267 -3.72 33.30 20.10
CA VAL A 267 -3.22 33.05 21.45
C VAL A 267 -1.70 33.09 21.38
N THR A 268 -1.09 33.94 22.19
CA THR A 268 0.37 34.02 22.33
C THR A 268 0.70 33.89 23.82
N GLY A 269 1.67 33.07 24.17
CA GLY A 269 2.09 32.91 25.55
C GLY A 269 3.28 31.99 25.72
N SER A 270 4.09 32.24 26.74
CA SER A 270 5.16 31.34 27.17
C SER A 270 4.83 30.95 28.61
N GLY A 271 4.12 29.84 28.79
CA GLY A 271 3.66 29.32 30.08
C GLY A 271 4.79 28.91 31.02
#